data_AF-A0A318TGN8-F1
#
_entry.id   AF-A0A318TGN8-F1
#
_cell.length_a   1.000
_cell.length_b   1.000
_cell.length_c   1.000
_cell.angle_alpha   90.00
_cell.angle_beta   90.00
_cell.angle_gamma   90.00
#
_symmetry.space_group_name_H-M   'P 1'
#
loop_
_entity.id
_entity.type
_entity.pdbx_description
1 polymer ?
#
loop_
_entity_poly.entity_id
_entity_poly.type
_entity_poly.pdbx_seq_one_letter_code
_entity_poly.pdbx_strand_id
1 'polypeptide(L)'
;MWHFVRTLEMVVSANVRHTLSSQEMTRCVDPTEAMKATFSTGSIGSCTSTKPEKADNRYTFANRCDYMGPAKTTITVVSDAAYSEQNEFRAGDYSRIDLVVAKRIGDCAAEPSKAARPMRTTSNEL
;
A
#
# COMPACT_ATOMS: atom_id res chain seq x y z
N MET A 1 9.05 9.53 3.50
CA MET A 1 9.22 9.13 2.09
C MET A 1 9.47 7.63 2.00
N TRP A 2 8.79 6.97 1.06
CA TRP A 2 8.82 5.53 0.89
C TRP A 2 9.09 5.15 -0.56
N HIS A 3 9.83 4.08 -0.73
CA HIS A 3 10.09 3.42 -1.99
C HIS A 3 9.36 2.09 -2.03
N PHE A 4 8.70 1.82 -3.16
CA PHE A 4 7.89 0.64 -3.38
C PHE A 4 8.36 -0.05 -4.66
N VAL A 5 8.54 -1.36 -4.57
CA VAL A 5 8.71 -2.25 -5.72
C VAL A 5 7.46 -3.12 -5.78
N ARG A 6 6.76 -3.10 -6.91
CA ARG A 6 5.54 -3.88 -7.15
C ARG A 6 5.74 -4.83 -8.31
N THR A 7 5.51 -6.11 -8.07
CA THR A 7 5.59 -7.18 -9.06
C THR A 7 4.25 -7.89 -9.18
N LEU A 8 3.73 -7.99 -10.40
CA LEU A 8 2.54 -8.77 -10.70
C LEU A 8 2.93 -10.02 -11.48
N GLU A 9 2.57 -11.18 -10.97
CA GLU A 9 2.83 -12.49 -11.57
C GLU A 9 1.52 -13.20 -11.93
N MET A 10 1.54 -13.92 -13.04
CA MET A 10 0.58 -14.97 -13.37
C MET A 10 1.17 -16.31 -12.95
N VAL A 11 0.40 -17.10 -12.22
CA VAL A 11 0.76 -18.44 -11.77
C VAL A 11 -0.20 -19.45 -12.39
N VAL A 12 0.31 -20.19 -13.37
CA VAL A 12 -0.45 -21.25 -14.06
C VAL A 12 -0.36 -22.57 -13.29
N SER A 13 0.81 -22.84 -12.70
CA SER A 13 1.04 -23.96 -11.79
C SER A 13 2.15 -23.61 -10.80
N ALA A 14 2.41 -24.47 -9.82
CA ALA A 14 3.47 -24.25 -8.83
C ALA A 14 4.85 -23.96 -9.46
N ASN A 15 5.12 -24.53 -10.64
CA ASN A 15 6.40 -24.43 -11.35
C ASN A 15 6.38 -23.46 -12.54
N VAL A 16 5.21 -22.94 -12.92
CA VAL A 16 5.05 -22.07 -14.10
C VAL A 16 4.52 -20.72 -13.66
N ARG A 17 5.42 -19.74 -13.63
CA ARG A 17 5.14 -18.34 -13.29
C ARG A 17 5.61 -17.41 -14.40
N HIS A 18 4.81 -16.40 -14.70
CA HIS A 18 5.14 -15.36 -15.65
C HIS A 18 5.00 -14.00 -15.00
N THR A 19 6.08 -13.22 -14.95
CA THR A 19 6.00 -11.81 -14.53
C THR A 19 5.25 -11.02 -15.59
N LEU A 20 4.12 -10.44 -15.22
CA LEU A 20 3.29 -9.59 -16.09
C LEU A 20 3.78 -8.14 -16.06
N SER A 21 4.20 -7.67 -14.89
CA SER A 21 4.75 -6.31 -14.72
C SER A 21 5.66 -6.21 -13.51
N SER A 22 6.64 -5.32 -13.59
CA SER A 22 7.43 -4.85 -12.46
C SER A 22 7.49 -3.33 -12.51
N GLN A 23 7.18 -2.67 -11.41
CA GLN A 23 7.15 -1.22 -11.30
C GLN A 23 7.82 -0.79 -10.01
N GLU A 24 8.55 0.32 -10.09
CA GLU A 24 9.15 0.98 -8.94
C GLU A 24 8.58 2.38 -8.81
N MET A 25 8.30 2.79 -7.58
CA MET A 25 7.80 4.12 -7.31
C MET A 25 8.27 4.64 -5.96
N THR A 26 8.54 5.94 -5.90
CA THR A 26 8.84 6.66 -4.67
C THR A 26 7.72 7.64 -4.39
N ARG A 27 7.16 7.62 -3.18
CA ARG A 27 6.08 8.53 -2.77
C ARG A 27 6.30 9.07 -1.36
N CYS A 28 5.85 10.29 -1.15
CA CYS A 28 5.60 10.80 0.19
C CYS A 28 4.22 10.33 0.65
N VAL A 29 4.19 9.24 1.42
CA VAL A 29 2.98 8.71 2.04
C VAL A 29 3.28 8.28 3.47
N ASP A 30 2.27 8.31 4.33
CA ASP A 30 2.26 7.54 5.56
C ASP A 30 1.58 6.19 5.28
N PRO A 31 2.34 5.08 5.19
CA PRO A 31 1.75 3.77 4.94
C PRO A 31 0.84 3.30 6.08
N THR A 32 0.95 3.87 7.28
CA THR A 32 0.04 3.58 8.39
C THR A 32 -1.40 3.95 8.03
N GLU A 33 -1.62 5.10 7.40
CA GLU A 33 -2.95 5.53 6.96
C GLU A 33 -3.51 4.61 5.86
N ALA A 34 -2.66 4.22 4.90
CA ALA A 34 -3.04 3.25 3.87
C ALA A 34 -3.39 1.89 4.47
N MET A 35 -2.65 1.45 5.49
CA MET A 35 -2.93 0.21 6.20
C MET A 35 -4.23 0.30 7.02
N LYS A 36 -4.53 1.41 7.69
CA LYS A 36 -5.80 1.56 8.43
C LYS A 36 -7.02 1.26 7.56
N ALA A 37 -7.01 1.69 6.30
CA ALA A 37 -8.05 1.36 5.33
C ALA A 37 -8.13 -0.15 5.06
N THR A 38 -6.99 -0.81 4.80
CA THR A 38 -6.91 -2.27 4.61
C THR A 38 -7.43 -3.07 5.82
N PHE A 39 -7.22 -2.57 7.05
CA PHE A 39 -7.68 -3.21 8.28
C PHE A 39 -9.14 -2.90 8.63
N SER A 40 -9.77 -1.97 7.93
CA SER A 40 -11.20 -1.71 8.10
C SER A 40 -12.00 -2.86 7.47
N THR A 41 -12.83 -3.52 8.28
CA THR A 41 -13.74 -4.53 7.73
C THR A 41 -14.89 -3.84 7.02
N GLY A 42 -14.91 -3.95 5.70
CA GLY A 42 -15.99 -3.47 4.85
C GLY A 42 -16.69 -4.60 4.10
N SER A 43 -17.95 -4.35 3.73
CA SER A 43 -18.67 -5.14 2.73
C SER A 43 -18.68 -4.38 1.40
N ILE A 44 -18.33 -5.05 0.30
CA ILE A 44 -18.42 -4.50 -1.05
C ILE A 44 -19.37 -5.37 -1.86
N GLY A 45 -20.56 -4.84 -2.15
CA GLY A 45 -21.66 -5.61 -2.71
C GLY A 45 -22.01 -6.78 -1.78
N SER A 46 -21.93 -8.01 -2.29
CA SER A 46 -22.14 -9.24 -1.53
C SER A 46 -20.86 -9.83 -0.91
N CYS A 47 -19.68 -9.24 -1.17
CA CYS A 47 -18.41 -9.69 -0.61
C CYS A 47 -18.19 -9.07 0.77
N THR A 48 -17.94 -9.89 1.79
CA THR A 48 -17.61 -9.42 3.16
C THR A 48 -16.17 -9.75 3.49
N SER A 49 -15.40 -8.75 3.90
CA SER A 49 -14.01 -8.97 4.26
C SER A 49 -13.83 -9.63 5.62
N THR A 50 -12.98 -10.65 5.65
CA THR A 50 -12.58 -11.30 6.90
C THR A 50 -11.68 -10.36 7.69
N LYS A 51 -11.87 -10.31 9.01
CA LYS A 51 -10.93 -9.64 9.91
C LYS A 51 -9.53 -10.23 9.75
N PRO A 52 -8.48 -9.41 9.83
CA PRO A 52 -7.12 -9.92 9.75
C PRO A 52 -6.78 -10.78 10.95
N GLU A 53 -6.15 -11.91 10.69
CA GLU A 53 -5.50 -12.74 11.70
C GLU A 53 -4.04 -12.32 11.83
N LYS A 54 -3.59 -12.05 13.06
CA LYS A 54 -2.20 -11.73 13.35
C LYS A 54 -1.47 -12.96 13.88
N ALA A 55 -0.33 -13.29 13.28
CA ALA A 55 0.62 -14.26 13.79
C ALA A 55 2.03 -13.65 13.69
N ASP A 56 2.68 -13.41 14.83
CA ASP A 56 3.98 -12.73 14.94
C ASP A 56 3.99 -11.37 14.22
N ASN A 57 4.79 -11.27 13.15
CA ASN A 57 4.95 -10.10 12.31
C ASN A 57 4.09 -10.14 11.04
N ARG A 58 3.15 -11.08 10.94
CA ARG A 58 2.30 -11.31 9.77
C ARG A 58 0.84 -11.05 10.06
N TYR A 59 0.17 -10.36 9.15
CA TYR A 59 -1.28 -10.15 9.13
C TYR A 59 -1.86 -10.81 7.89
N THR A 60 -2.85 -11.68 8.07
CA THR A 60 -3.48 -12.44 6.98
C THR A 60 -4.96 -12.09 6.87
N PHE A 61 -5.39 -11.68 5.69
CA PHE A 61 -6.78 -11.48 5.33
C PHE A 61 -7.17 -12.61 4.36
N ALA A 62 -8.12 -13.46 4.74
CA ALA A 62 -8.52 -14.58 3.88
C ALA A 62 -9.40 -14.16 2.68
N ASN A 63 -10.13 -13.05 2.82
CA ASN A 63 -11.10 -12.58 1.83
C ASN A 63 -11.16 -11.05 1.78
N ARG A 64 -10.08 -10.39 1.39
CA ARG A 64 -10.07 -8.93 1.20
C ARG A 64 -10.87 -8.56 -0.05
N CYS A 65 -11.92 -7.75 0.10
CA CYS A 65 -12.88 -7.46 -0.98
C CYS A 65 -12.60 -6.13 -1.70
N ASP A 66 -11.91 -5.19 -1.05
CA ASP A 66 -11.61 -3.81 -1.50
C ASP A 66 -10.43 -3.72 -2.47
N TYR A 67 -10.00 -4.86 -3.00
CA TYR A 67 -8.85 -4.95 -3.89
C TYR A 67 -9.24 -5.15 -5.36
N MET A 68 -9.05 -6.37 -5.88
CA MET A 68 -9.41 -6.77 -7.25
C MET A 68 -10.46 -7.90 -7.24
N GLY A 69 -11.27 -7.96 -6.17
CA GLY A 69 -12.11 -9.10 -5.81
C GLY A 69 -11.56 -9.85 -4.59
N PRO A 70 -12.22 -10.96 -4.19
CA PRO A 70 -11.79 -11.85 -3.09
C PRO A 70 -10.31 -12.23 -3.17
N ALA A 71 -9.47 -11.55 -2.40
CA ALA A 71 -8.04 -11.81 -2.34
C ALA A 71 -7.62 -12.35 -0.97
N LYS A 72 -6.70 -13.32 -0.97
CA LYS A 72 -5.92 -13.62 0.21
C LYS A 72 -4.77 -12.62 0.28
N THR A 73 -4.80 -11.75 1.27
CA THR A 73 -3.74 -10.75 1.50
C THR A 73 -2.88 -11.17 2.66
N THR A 74 -1.57 -11.15 2.48
CA THR A 74 -0.59 -11.39 3.54
C THR A 74 0.32 -10.20 3.63
N ILE A 75 0.29 -9.50 4.76
CA ILE A 75 1.20 -8.40 5.06
C ILE A 75 2.24 -8.89 6.06
N THR A 76 3.52 -8.75 5.74
CA THR A 76 4.63 -9.08 6.64
C THR A 76 5.38 -7.81 7.02
N VAL A 77 5.36 -7.47 8.30
CA VAL A 77 6.12 -6.34 8.85
C VAL A 77 7.55 -6.81 9.09
N VAL A 78 8.51 -6.20 8.40
CA VAL A 78 9.93 -6.54 8.54
C VAL A 78 10.58 -5.68 9.61
N SER A 79 10.25 -4.39 9.62
CA SER A 79 10.64 -3.42 10.65
C SER A 79 9.67 -2.24 10.66
N ASP A 80 9.94 -1.24 11.49
CA ASP A 80 9.28 0.07 11.44
C ASP A 80 9.48 0.82 10.10
N ALA A 81 10.54 0.46 9.38
CA ALA A 81 10.94 1.06 8.11
C ALA A 81 10.72 0.15 6.88
N ALA A 82 10.13 -1.04 7.04
CA ALA A 82 9.93 -1.96 5.92
C ALA A 82 8.79 -2.97 6.12
N TYR A 83 8.05 -3.25 5.05
CA TYR A 83 7.05 -4.31 5.00
C TYR A 83 6.92 -4.90 3.59
N SER A 84 6.30 -6.07 3.50
CA SER A 84 5.80 -6.62 2.24
C SER A 84 4.30 -6.90 2.31
N GLU A 85 3.63 -6.79 1.18
CA GLU A 85 2.22 -7.13 1.00
C GLU A 85 2.12 -8.05 -0.21
N GLN A 86 1.56 -9.25 0.00
CA GLN A 86 1.28 -10.21 -1.06
C GLN A 86 -0.23 -10.39 -1.17
N ASN A 87 -0.79 -10.09 -2.33
CA ASN A 87 -2.18 -10.29 -2.67
C ASN A 87 -2.31 -11.44 -3.66
N GLU A 88 -3.00 -12.50 -3.26
CA GLU A 88 -3.27 -13.67 -4.09
C GLU A 88 -4.76 -13.72 -4.42
N PHE A 89 -5.08 -13.77 -5.71
CA PHE A 89 -6.47 -13.89 -6.16
C PHE A 89 -6.57 -14.82 -7.38
N ARG A 90 -7.69 -15.53 -7.48
CA ARG A 90 -7.98 -16.37 -8.65
C ARG A 90 -8.50 -15.52 -9.80
N ALA A 91 -8.02 -15.82 -11.00
CA ALA A 91 -8.43 -15.18 -12.24
C ALA A 91 -8.73 -16.28 -13.28
N GLY A 92 -9.90 -16.90 -13.18
CA GLY A 92 -10.27 -18.06 -14.00
C GLY A 92 -9.41 -19.27 -13.67
N ASP A 93 -8.72 -19.81 -14.67
CA ASP A 93 -7.91 -21.03 -14.57
C ASP A 93 -6.50 -20.82 -13.99
N TYR A 94 -6.12 -19.57 -13.71
CA TYR A 94 -4.82 -19.23 -13.13
C TYR A 94 -4.99 -18.34 -11.91
N SER A 95 -3.93 -18.26 -11.10
CA SER A 95 -3.84 -17.30 -10.00
C SER A 95 -3.00 -16.10 -10.40
N ARG A 96 -3.28 -14.94 -9.81
CA ARG A 96 -2.38 -13.81 -9.83
C ARG A 96 -1.80 -13.58 -8.45
N ILE A 97 -0.51 -13.26 -8.41
CA ILE A 97 0.19 -12.83 -7.22
C ILE A 97 0.67 -11.41 -7.47
N ASP A 98 0.23 -10.49 -6.64
CA ASP A 98 0.73 -9.13 -6.63
C ASP A 98 1.52 -8.89 -5.35
N LEU A 99 2.81 -8.65 -5.50
CA LEU A 99 3.76 -8.46 -4.42
C LEU A 99 4.22 -7.01 -4.39
N VAL A 100 4.01 -6.34 -3.27
CA VAL A 100 4.56 -5.03 -2.96
C VAL A 100 5.61 -5.17 -1.88
N VAL A 101 6.80 -4.63 -2.12
CA VAL A 101 7.87 -4.48 -1.13
C VAL A 101 8.07 -3.00 -0.87
N ALA A 102 7.91 -2.58 0.37
CA ALA A 102 7.97 -1.18 0.78
C ALA A 102 9.14 -0.95 1.74
N LYS A 103 9.91 0.12 1.51
CA LYS A 103 11.01 0.56 2.37
C LYS A 103 10.99 2.07 2.57
N ARG A 104 11.18 2.52 3.81
CA ARG A 104 11.36 3.94 4.15
C ARG A 104 12.75 4.36 3.68
N ILE A 105 12.80 5.41 2.87
CA ILE A 105 14.07 5.92 2.32
C ILE A 105 14.44 7.31 2.84
N GLY A 106 13.62 7.88 3.73
CA GLY A 106 13.87 9.17 4.36
C GLY A 106 12.59 9.87 4.76
N ASP A 107 12.70 11.13 5.15
CA ASP A 107 11.56 12.00 5.45
C ASP A 107 10.96 12.58 4.16
N CYS A 108 9.71 13.02 4.23
CA CYS A 108 9.18 13.85 3.16
C CYS A 108 9.75 15.27 3.29
N ALA A 109 9.99 15.95 2.17
CA ALA A 109 10.28 17.37 2.22
C ALA A 109 9.11 18.10 2.90
N ALA A 110 9.42 18.99 3.83
CA ALA A 110 8.42 19.92 4.32
C ALA A 110 7.95 20.77 3.12
N GLU A 111 6.64 20.88 2.92
CA GLU A 111 6.09 21.92 2.05
C GLU A 111 6.80 23.24 2.40
N PRO A 112 7.29 24.02 1.43
CA PRO A 112 7.84 25.33 1.75
C PRO A 112 6.74 26.09 2.47
N SER A 113 6.93 26.31 3.77
CA SER A 113 6.06 27.16 4.58
C SER A 113 5.82 28.41 3.76
N LYS A 114 4.56 28.73 3.43
CA LYS A 114 4.21 30.00 2.79
C LYS A 114 4.97 31.09 3.53
N ALA A 115 6.05 31.56 2.92
CA ALA A 115 6.93 32.53 3.53
C ALA A 115 6.07 33.68 4.00
N ALA A 116 6.23 34.05 5.27
CA ALA A 116 5.56 35.19 5.87
C ALA A 116 5.60 36.35 4.86
N ARG A 117 4.45 36.69 4.30
CA ARG A 117 4.31 37.86 3.44
C ARG A 117 4.69 39.04 4.33
N PRO A 118 5.79 39.78 4.07
CA PRO A 118 6.07 40.96 4.86
C PRO A 118 4.87 41.90 4.69
N MET A 119 4.25 42.22 5.82
CA MET A 119 3.14 43.15 5.92
C MET A 119 3.66 44.48 5.35
N ARG A 120 3.09 44.94 4.22
CA ARG A 120 3.35 46.29 3.73
C ARG A 120 2.75 47.24 4.75
N THR A 121 3.61 47.88 5.54
CA THR A 121 3.24 49.00 6.38
C THR A 121 2.74 50.12 5.47
N THR A 122 1.47 50.48 5.61
CA THR A 122 0.91 51.71 5.06
C THR A 122 1.50 52.88 5.83
N SER A 123 2.35 53.67 5.18
CA SER A 123 2.58 55.07 5.59
C SER A 123 1.78 55.95 4.65
N ASN A 124 0.68 56.48 5.18
CA ASN A 124 0.19 57.81 4.83
C ASN A 124 1.18 58.85 5.36
N GLU A 125 1.02 60.10 4.92
CA GLU A 125 1.81 61.34 5.15
C GLU A 125 2.68 61.68 3.92
N LEU A 126 2.49 62.77 3.18
CA LEU A 126 1.77 64.05 3.35
C LEU A 126 1.23 64.53 1.99
#